data_AF-A0A952LPE7-F1
#
_entry.id   AF-A0A952LPE7-F1
#
_cell.length_a   1.000
_cell.length_b   1.000
_cell.length_c   1.000
_cell.angle_alpha   90.00
_cell.angle_beta   90.00
_cell.angle_gamma   90.00
#
_symmetry.space_group_name_H-M   'P 1'
#
loop_
_entity.id
_entity.type
_entity.pdbx_description
1 polymer ?
#
loop_
_entity_poly.entity_id
_entity_poly.type
_entity_poly.pdbx_seq_one_letter_code
_entity_poly.pdbx_strand_id
1 'polypeptide(L)'
;MKANLKNLHFKWIGGATWVLYYQGLRIACDPVLCNKGTLQDYGFFKSKRITGPKCVEDDFKGIDLWLITHAHHLDDAGLQKIEPDSKILTHKNAVKKLKSIAPLDLNKMRSGKTIFFQKGEIEIEVEAMPAVHGNNLISSKLAGGVNGYWININYQFEQISIYVTGDTVLNNRIRNHLKNKKVDILIPNMGGVLENRFGGPLTMNAAMLEEMSNLLKPSLIFPVHFNSFKHYSEPIEKLKKLKFKGLRLLEEGDSFAFSA
;
A
#
# COMPACT_ATOMS: atom_id res chain seq x y z
N MET A 1 20.03 8.62 14.22
CA MET A 1 19.06 9.69 14.56
C MET A 1 17.66 9.18 14.19
N LYS A 2 16.60 9.62 14.88
CA LYS A 2 15.23 9.29 14.45
C LYS A 2 14.90 10.11 13.21
N ALA A 3 14.22 9.51 12.22
CA ALA A 3 13.71 10.24 11.07
C ALA A 3 12.85 11.42 11.52
N ASN A 4 13.03 12.56 10.86
CA ASN A 4 12.17 13.71 11.06
C ASN A 4 10.96 13.59 10.12
N LEU A 5 9.80 13.41 10.75
CA LEU A 5 8.53 13.20 10.07
C LEU A 5 7.70 14.48 10.03
N LYS A 6 8.29 15.64 10.29
CA LYS A 6 7.61 16.94 10.17
C LYS A 6 7.04 17.10 8.76
N ASN A 7 5.85 17.70 8.67
CA ASN A 7 5.09 17.86 7.42
C ASN A 7 4.65 16.54 6.77
N LEU A 8 4.69 15.41 7.49
CA LEU A 8 4.04 14.19 7.07
C LEU A 8 2.53 14.31 7.28
N HIS A 9 1.76 14.12 6.21
CA HIS A 9 0.32 13.96 6.27
C HIS A 9 -0.05 12.63 5.60
N PHE A 10 -0.93 11.86 6.21
CA PHE A 10 -1.43 10.61 5.66
C PHE A 10 -2.96 10.60 5.76
N LYS A 11 -3.65 10.24 4.68
CA LYS A 11 -5.10 10.07 4.66
C LYS A 11 -5.43 8.69 4.15
N TRP A 12 -6.21 7.94 4.93
CA TRP A 12 -6.74 6.66 4.48
C TRP A 12 -8.09 6.87 3.82
N ILE A 13 -8.20 6.57 2.52
CA ILE A 13 -9.44 6.77 1.75
C ILE A 13 -10.39 5.59 1.94
N GLY A 14 -9.84 4.40 2.15
CA GLY A 14 -10.56 3.13 2.29
C GLY A 14 -10.00 2.05 1.38
N GLY A 15 -10.11 0.79 1.80
CA GLY A 15 -9.47 -0.35 1.15
C GLY A 15 -7.96 -0.21 1.17
N ALA A 16 -7.30 -0.50 0.04
CA ALA A 16 -5.88 -0.22 -0.16
C ALA A 16 -5.59 1.25 -0.53
N THR A 17 -6.61 2.10 -0.70
CA THR A 17 -6.42 3.46 -1.19
C THR A 17 -6.05 4.41 -0.07
N TRP A 18 -4.94 5.12 -0.26
CA TRP A 18 -4.46 6.16 0.65
C TRP A 18 -3.66 7.22 -0.12
N VAL A 19 -3.51 8.37 0.51
CA VAL A 19 -2.67 9.47 0.03
C VAL A 19 -1.71 9.87 1.15
N LEU A 20 -0.45 10.11 0.79
CA LEU A 20 0.61 10.56 1.68
C LEU A 20 1.24 11.82 1.10
N TYR A 21 1.45 12.81 1.95
CA TYR A 21 2.22 14.00 1.64
C TYR A 21 3.42 14.08 2.57
N TYR A 22 4.59 14.37 2.02
CA TYR A 22 5.81 14.63 2.80
C TYR A 22 6.71 15.62 2.06
N GLN A 23 7.06 16.73 2.72
CA GLN A 23 8.00 17.75 2.20
C GLN A 23 7.71 18.23 0.76
N GLY A 24 6.45 18.30 0.35
CA GLY A 24 6.08 18.73 -1.01
C GLY A 24 5.83 17.58 -2.00
N LEU A 25 6.19 16.34 -1.65
CA LEU A 25 5.92 15.14 -2.43
C LEU A 25 4.55 14.55 -2.08
N ARG A 26 3.71 14.29 -3.08
CA ARG A 26 2.40 13.62 -2.96
C ARG A 26 2.48 12.22 -3.56
N ILE A 27 2.22 11.22 -2.74
CA ILE A 27 2.21 9.80 -3.10
C ILE A 27 0.80 9.26 -2.88
N ALA A 28 0.26 8.53 -3.84
CA ALA A 28 -0.99 7.79 -3.65
C ALA A 28 -0.82 6.32 -4.05
N CYS A 29 -1.67 5.46 -3.52
CA CYS A 29 -1.60 4.02 -3.74
C CYS A 29 -2.96 3.47 -4.12
N ASP A 30 -2.97 2.55 -5.09
CA ASP A 30 -4.06 1.58 -5.32
C ASP A 30 -5.48 2.20 -5.28
N PRO A 31 -5.85 3.07 -6.25
CA PRO A 31 -7.14 3.75 -6.24
C PRO A 31 -8.27 2.77 -6.60
N VAL A 32 -8.96 2.26 -5.58
CA VAL A 32 -10.15 1.40 -5.70
C VAL A 32 -11.35 2.14 -5.11
N LEU A 33 -12.05 2.86 -5.98
CA LEU A 33 -13.00 3.92 -5.60
C LEU A 33 -14.46 3.56 -5.90
N CYS A 34 -14.77 2.30 -6.21
CA CYS A 34 -16.14 1.88 -6.47
C CYS A 34 -17.07 2.16 -5.26
N ASN A 35 -18.34 2.42 -5.54
CA ASN A 35 -19.30 2.79 -4.49
C ASN A 35 -19.59 1.64 -3.52
N LYS A 36 -20.05 1.97 -2.31
CA LYS A 36 -20.62 0.99 -1.38
C LYS A 36 -21.69 0.18 -2.09
N GLY A 37 -21.65 -1.13 -1.93
CA GLY A 37 -22.58 -2.06 -2.56
C GLY A 37 -22.09 -2.65 -3.87
N THR A 38 -21.07 -2.05 -4.52
CA THR A 38 -20.47 -2.59 -5.75
C THR A 38 -19.91 -3.99 -5.50
N LEU A 39 -20.21 -4.91 -6.41
CA LEU A 39 -19.66 -6.26 -6.42
C LEU A 39 -18.44 -6.28 -7.36
N GLN A 40 -17.25 -6.13 -6.79
CA GLN A 40 -16.00 -6.10 -7.55
C GLN A 40 -15.54 -7.52 -7.89
N ASP A 41 -14.99 -7.69 -9.10
CA ASP A 41 -14.46 -8.94 -9.61
C ASP A 41 -12.94 -9.00 -9.44
N TYR A 42 -12.47 -10.02 -8.72
CA TYR A 42 -11.05 -10.31 -8.46
C TYR A 42 -10.58 -11.52 -9.28
N GLY A 43 -11.30 -11.86 -10.36
CA GLY A 43 -11.07 -13.00 -11.23
C GLY A 43 -11.69 -14.27 -10.67
N PHE A 44 -11.10 -14.85 -9.62
CA PHE A 44 -11.55 -16.14 -9.06
C PHE A 44 -12.72 -16.02 -8.09
N PHE A 45 -12.99 -14.81 -7.60
CA PHE A 45 -14.10 -14.53 -6.70
C PHE A 45 -14.57 -13.09 -6.89
N LYS A 46 -15.79 -12.82 -6.43
CA LYS A 46 -16.32 -11.47 -6.34
C LYS A 46 -16.48 -11.06 -4.89
N SER A 47 -16.28 -9.78 -4.59
CA SER A 47 -16.50 -9.25 -3.24
C SER A 47 -17.27 -7.95 -3.25
N LYS A 48 -18.23 -7.84 -2.32
CA LYS A 48 -19.03 -6.64 -2.14
C LYS A 48 -18.25 -5.62 -1.32
N ARG A 49 -18.17 -4.39 -1.80
CA ARG A 49 -17.67 -3.25 -1.03
C ARG A 49 -18.70 -2.85 0.01
N ILE A 50 -18.32 -2.83 1.28
CA ILE A 50 -19.22 -2.61 2.43
C ILE A 50 -19.17 -1.18 2.96
N THR A 51 -18.05 -0.48 2.76
CA THR A 51 -17.86 0.93 3.12
C THR A 51 -17.48 1.73 1.87
N GLY A 52 -18.07 2.91 1.68
CA GLY A 52 -17.83 3.82 0.54
C GLY A 52 -16.46 4.51 0.66
N PRO A 53 -15.76 4.89 -0.43
CA PRO A 53 -14.48 5.57 -0.31
C PRO A 53 -14.73 6.94 0.28
N LYS A 54 -13.84 7.41 1.14
CA LYS A 54 -13.96 8.70 1.81
C LYS A 54 -12.92 9.66 1.24
N CYS A 55 -13.20 10.13 0.04
CA CYS A 55 -12.37 11.10 -0.67
C CYS A 55 -13.17 12.33 -1.13
N VAL A 56 -12.45 13.44 -1.28
CA VAL A 56 -12.85 14.62 -2.04
C VAL A 56 -11.95 14.75 -3.27
N GLU A 57 -12.33 15.57 -4.24
CA GLU A 57 -11.58 15.72 -5.50
C GLU A 57 -10.10 16.10 -5.25
N ASP A 58 -9.86 17.04 -4.34
CA ASP A 58 -8.53 17.55 -4.02
C ASP A 58 -7.60 16.52 -3.36
N ASP A 59 -8.12 15.36 -2.91
CA ASP A 59 -7.25 14.31 -2.35
C ASP A 59 -6.29 13.76 -3.41
N PHE A 60 -6.71 13.68 -4.68
CA PHE A 60 -5.93 13.09 -5.77
C PHE A 60 -5.33 14.11 -6.74
N LYS A 61 -5.52 15.40 -6.47
CA LYS A 61 -4.94 16.45 -7.31
C LYS A 61 -3.42 16.52 -7.12
N GLY A 62 -2.68 16.59 -8.23
CA GLY A 62 -1.23 16.77 -8.23
C GLY A 62 -0.47 15.64 -7.54
N ILE A 63 -0.91 14.38 -7.72
CA ILE A 63 -0.15 13.23 -7.23
C ILE A 63 1.12 13.08 -8.08
N ASP A 64 2.28 13.12 -7.44
CA ASP A 64 3.56 12.97 -8.12
C ASP A 64 3.88 11.51 -8.43
N LEU A 65 3.50 10.63 -7.50
CA LEU A 65 3.84 9.21 -7.54
C LEU A 65 2.61 8.35 -7.23
N TRP A 66 2.18 7.54 -8.19
CA TRP A 66 1.24 6.45 -7.98
C TRP A 66 1.96 5.12 -7.81
N LEU A 67 1.69 4.46 -6.69
CA LEU A 67 2.11 3.09 -6.40
C LEU A 67 0.94 2.15 -6.67
N ILE A 68 1.04 1.37 -7.74
CA ILE A 68 0.02 0.41 -8.12
C ILE A 68 0.53 -1.00 -7.88
N THR A 69 0.13 -1.59 -6.76
CA THR A 69 0.63 -2.89 -6.30
C THR A 69 0.26 -4.00 -7.27
N HIS A 70 -0.97 -4.01 -7.79
CA HIS A 70 -1.48 -4.95 -8.79
C HIS A 70 -2.85 -4.55 -9.35
N ALA A 71 -3.30 -5.29 -10.37
CA ALA A 71 -4.50 -4.96 -11.15
C ALA A 71 -5.85 -5.07 -10.41
N HIS A 72 -5.93 -5.79 -9.28
CA HIS A 72 -7.19 -5.88 -8.54
C HIS A 72 -7.51 -4.62 -7.75
N HIS A 73 -6.50 -3.82 -7.41
CA HIS A 73 -6.67 -2.54 -6.72
C HIS A 73 -6.81 -1.36 -7.69
N LEU A 74 -7.37 -1.63 -8.87
CA LEU A 74 -7.68 -0.65 -9.89
C LEU A 74 -9.07 -0.92 -10.45
N ASP A 75 -9.96 0.06 -10.27
CA ASP A 75 -11.26 0.15 -10.92
C ASP A 75 -11.36 1.42 -11.78
N ASP A 76 -12.45 1.55 -12.55
CA ASP A 76 -12.61 2.64 -13.51
C ASP A 76 -12.68 4.00 -12.82
N ALA A 77 -13.32 4.08 -11.66
CA ALA A 77 -13.39 5.31 -10.85
C ALA A 77 -11.99 5.73 -10.36
N GLY A 78 -11.17 4.77 -9.94
CA GLY A 78 -9.79 5.03 -9.55
C GLY A 78 -8.89 5.43 -10.71
N LEU A 79 -9.04 4.80 -11.88
CA LEU A 79 -8.29 5.17 -13.09
C LEU A 79 -8.52 6.63 -13.48
N GLN A 80 -9.74 7.14 -13.32
CA GLN A 80 -10.09 8.53 -13.62
C GLN A 80 -9.43 9.55 -12.66
N LYS A 81 -8.88 9.11 -11.52
CA LYS A 81 -8.17 9.98 -10.57
C LYS A 81 -6.68 10.08 -10.83
N ILE A 82 -6.14 9.28 -11.75
CA ILE A 82 -4.73 9.29 -12.09
C ILE A 82 -4.52 10.32 -13.21
N GLU A 83 -3.83 11.41 -12.90
CA GLU A 83 -3.43 12.41 -13.90
C GLU A 83 -2.38 11.81 -14.85
N PRO A 84 -2.46 12.04 -16.18
CA PRO A 84 -1.54 11.40 -17.14
C PRO A 84 -0.07 11.75 -16.96
N ASP A 85 0.25 12.89 -16.33
CA ASP A 85 1.60 13.37 -16.07
C ASP A 85 2.22 12.81 -14.77
N SER A 86 1.42 12.18 -13.89
CA SER A 86 1.94 11.50 -12.71
C SER A 86 2.92 10.38 -13.09
N LYS A 87 3.95 10.17 -12.27
CA LYS A 87 4.79 8.97 -12.37
C LYS A 87 4.02 7.77 -11.79
N ILE A 88 3.89 6.70 -12.56
CA ILE A 88 3.18 5.48 -12.14
C ILE A 88 4.16 4.33 -12.05
N LEU A 89 4.31 3.75 -10.86
CA LEU A 89 5.07 2.52 -10.64
C LEU A 89 4.10 1.38 -10.43
N THR A 90 4.19 0.34 -11.27
CA THR A 90 3.16 -0.70 -11.28
C THR A 90 3.67 -2.11 -11.50
N HIS A 91 3.01 -3.11 -10.92
CA HIS A 91 3.20 -4.50 -11.34
C HIS A 91 2.69 -4.73 -12.78
N LYS A 92 3.30 -5.69 -13.48
CA LYS A 92 3.03 -5.94 -14.91
C LYS A 92 1.57 -6.23 -15.25
N ASN A 93 0.78 -6.75 -14.30
CA ASN A 93 -0.62 -7.13 -14.54
C ASN A 93 -1.57 -5.92 -14.63
N ALA A 94 -1.20 -4.77 -14.06
CA ALA A 94 -2.00 -3.55 -14.09
C ALA A 94 -1.72 -2.68 -15.33
N VAL A 95 -0.62 -2.92 -16.04
CA VAL A 95 -0.19 -2.13 -17.21
C VAL A 95 -1.27 -2.03 -18.28
N LYS A 96 -2.00 -3.11 -18.57
CA LYS A 96 -3.05 -3.07 -19.60
C LYS A 96 -4.18 -2.10 -19.23
N LYS A 97 -4.62 -2.11 -17.96
CA LYS A 97 -5.63 -1.18 -17.46
C LYS A 97 -5.10 0.26 -17.49
N LEU A 98 -3.89 0.48 -16.97
CA LEU A 98 -3.30 1.82 -16.91
C LEU A 98 -3.03 2.43 -18.29
N LYS A 99 -2.83 1.64 -19.34
CA LYS A 99 -2.70 2.18 -20.70
C LYS A 99 -3.98 2.84 -21.23
N SER A 100 -5.16 2.57 -20.66
CA SER A 100 -6.41 3.20 -21.11
C SER A 100 -6.49 4.70 -20.80
N ILE A 101 -5.66 5.19 -19.86
CA ILE A 101 -5.58 6.62 -19.51
C ILE A 101 -4.40 7.34 -20.18
N ALA A 102 -3.71 6.68 -21.12
CA ALA A 102 -2.58 7.24 -21.87
C ALA A 102 -1.51 7.93 -20.98
N PRO A 103 -0.95 7.24 -19.96
CA PRO A 103 -0.01 7.84 -19.03
C PRO A 103 1.31 8.18 -19.73
N LEU A 104 1.87 9.33 -19.39
CA LEU A 104 3.15 9.81 -19.93
C LEU A 104 4.35 9.10 -19.28
N ASP A 105 4.21 8.63 -18.04
CA ASP A 105 5.31 8.04 -17.28
C ASP A 105 4.90 6.76 -16.53
N LEU A 106 4.75 5.67 -17.29
CA LEU A 106 4.34 4.36 -16.78
C LEU A 106 5.53 3.38 -16.67
N ASN A 107 5.89 3.04 -15.45
CA ASN A 107 7.01 2.16 -15.15
C ASN A 107 6.54 0.79 -14.66
N LYS A 108 6.78 -0.22 -15.50
CA LYS A 108 6.62 -1.63 -15.10
C LYS A 108 7.74 -2.02 -14.12
N MET A 109 7.32 -2.50 -12.95
CA MET A 109 8.17 -2.90 -11.84
C MET A 109 8.13 -4.42 -11.65
N ARG A 110 9.30 -5.05 -11.72
CA ARG A 110 9.53 -6.44 -11.31
C ARG A 110 10.16 -6.43 -9.93
N SER A 111 9.93 -7.47 -9.12
CA SER A 111 10.58 -7.60 -7.81
C SER A 111 12.10 -7.39 -7.90
N GLY A 112 12.64 -6.57 -7.01
CA GLY A 112 14.04 -6.15 -6.95
C GLY A 112 14.43 -5.05 -7.96
N LYS A 113 13.51 -4.57 -8.79
CA LYS A 113 13.78 -3.40 -9.65
C LYS A 113 13.69 -2.14 -8.80
N THR A 114 14.69 -1.28 -8.92
CA THR A 114 14.73 0.04 -8.32
C THR A 114 14.60 1.12 -9.40
N ILE A 115 13.90 2.21 -9.07
CA ILE A 115 13.84 3.44 -9.87
C ILE A 115 14.25 4.61 -8.98
N PHE A 116 14.99 5.54 -9.57
CA PHE A 116 15.41 6.78 -8.95
C PHE A 116 14.81 7.95 -9.72
N PHE A 117 14.31 8.95 -9.01
CA PHE A 117 13.86 10.20 -9.61
C PHE A 117 13.90 11.34 -8.58
N GLN A 118 13.73 12.56 -9.06
CA GLN A 118 13.83 13.76 -8.25
C GLN A 118 12.63 14.67 -8.49
N LYS A 119 12.17 15.36 -7.44
CA LYS A 119 11.19 16.45 -7.51
C LYS A 119 11.72 17.64 -6.71
N GLY A 120 12.18 18.68 -7.40
CA GLY A 120 12.85 19.80 -6.73
C GLY A 120 14.08 19.31 -5.96
N GLU A 121 14.15 19.56 -4.66
CA GLU A 121 15.24 19.11 -3.78
C GLU A 121 15.03 17.70 -3.19
N ILE A 122 13.93 17.03 -3.55
CA ILE A 122 13.58 15.72 -3.01
C ILE A 122 14.12 14.65 -3.95
N GLU A 123 14.98 13.77 -3.45
CA GLU A 123 15.42 12.57 -4.16
C GLU A 123 14.61 11.37 -3.67
N ILE A 124 14.08 10.58 -4.63
CA ILE A 124 13.23 9.44 -4.35
C ILE A 124 13.85 8.20 -4.98
N GLU A 125 14.08 7.19 -4.17
CA GLU A 125 14.39 5.83 -4.59
C GLU A 125 13.19 4.93 -4.28
N VAL A 126 12.72 4.16 -5.26
CA VAL A 126 11.66 3.17 -5.07
C VAL A 126 12.11 1.81 -5.56
N GLU A 127 12.23 0.85 -4.64
CA GLU A 127 12.44 -0.58 -4.91
C GLU A 127 11.09 -1.32 -4.89
N ALA A 128 10.82 -2.12 -5.92
CA ALA A 128 9.69 -3.04 -5.90
C ALA A 128 10.00 -4.28 -5.08
N MET A 129 9.31 -4.44 -3.96
CA MET A 129 9.52 -5.50 -3.00
C MET A 129 8.78 -6.76 -3.41
N PRO A 130 9.34 -7.96 -3.14
CA PRO A 130 8.61 -9.20 -3.34
C PRO A 130 7.34 -9.21 -2.50
N ALA A 131 6.22 -9.62 -3.08
CA ALA A 131 5.01 -9.97 -2.35
C ALA A 131 4.65 -11.43 -2.66
N VAL A 132 4.11 -12.12 -1.66
CA VAL A 132 3.64 -13.50 -1.81
C VAL A 132 2.20 -13.59 -1.35
N HIS A 133 1.31 -13.96 -2.28
CA HIS A 133 -0.10 -14.14 -2.05
C HIS A 133 -0.39 -15.60 -1.66
N GLY A 134 -0.76 -15.84 -0.40
CA GLY A 134 -0.94 -17.17 0.18
C GLY A 134 0.36 -17.92 0.51
N ASN A 135 0.26 -19.20 0.91
CA ASN A 135 1.41 -19.97 1.43
C ASN A 135 2.33 -20.62 0.38
N ASN A 136 2.07 -20.57 -0.93
CA ASN A 136 2.99 -21.15 -1.91
C ASN A 136 3.11 -20.37 -3.24
N LEU A 137 4.20 -20.63 -3.97
CA LEU A 137 4.57 -19.89 -5.18
C LEU A 137 3.58 -20.07 -6.34
N ILE A 138 2.91 -21.23 -6.37
CA ILE A 138 1.97 -21.60 -7.43
C ILE A 138 0.67 -20.81 -7.24
N SER A 139 0.12 -20.76 -6.01
CA SER A 139 -1.02 -19.92 -5.69
C SER A 139 -0.73 -18.44 -5.92
N SER A 140 0.48 -17.97 -5.56
CA SER A 140 0.86 -16.56 -5.77
C SER A 140 1.04 -16.18 -7.25
N LYS A 141 1.53 -17.10 -8.10
CA LYS A 141 1.61 -16.88 -9.56
C LYS A 141 0.22 -16.92 -10.21
N LEU A 142 -0.64 -17.84 -9.77
CA LEU A 142 -2.01 -17.95 -10.27
C LEU A 142 -2.87 -16.76 -9.83
N ALA A 143 -2.61 -16.18 -8.65
CA ALA A 143 -3.27 -14.98 -8.15
C ALA A 143 -2.84 -13.67 -8.84
N GLY A 144 -2.01 -13.73 -9.88
CA GLY A 144 -1.74 -12.60 -10.77
C GLY A 144 -0.50 -11.77 -10.45
N GLY A 145 0.19 -12.03 -9.33
CA GLY A 145 1.41 -11.32 -8.90
C GLY A 145 1.14 -9.91 -8.34
N VAL A 146 1.87 -9.57 -7.28
CA VAL A 146 1.73 -8.33 -6.50
C VAL A 146 3.12 -7.76 -6.25
N ASN A 147 3.23 -6.44 -6.13
CA ASN A 147 4.41 -5.76 -5.61
C ASN A 147 4.10 -5.12 -4.25
N GLY A 148 5.06 -5.19 -3.33
CA GLY A 148 5.24 -4.14 -2.32
C GLY A 148 6.18 -3.06 -2.86
N TYR A 149 6.38 -1.98 -2.11
CA TYR A 149 7.29 -0.90 -2.46
C TYR A 149 8.06 -0.41 -1.24
N TRP A 150 9.37 -0.39 -1.35
CA TRP A 150 10.26 0.27 -0.39
C TRP A 150 10.71 1.59 -0.99
N ILE A 151 10.49 2.66 -0.24
CA ILE A 151 10.70 4.03 -0.72
C ILE A 151 11.69 4.68 0.23
N ASN A 152 12.81 5.17 -0.29
CA ASN A 152 13.69 6.08 0.43
C ASN A 152 13.45 7.48 -0.14
N ILE A 153 13.21 8.45 0.74
CA ILE A 153 13.05 9.86 0.38
C ILE A 153 14.14 10.63 1.10
N ASN A 154 15.02 11.26 0.33
CA ASN A 154 16.02 12.18 0.85
C ASN A 154 15.56 13.61 0.58
N TYR A 155 15.61 14.45 1.61
CA TYR A 155 15.35 15.88 1.52
C TYR A 155 16.32 16.62 2.43
N GLN A 156 17.17 17.46 1.83
CA GLN A 156 18.26 18.14 2.54
C GLN A 156 19.19 17.14 3.27
N PHE A 157 19.27 17.21 4.60
CA PHE A 157 20.09 16.31 5.42
C PHE A 157 19.29 15.16 6.06
N GLU A 158 18.04 14.99 5.66
CA GLU A 158 17.12 14.02 6.24
C GLU A 158 16.76 12.94 5.24
N GLN A 159 16.69 11.71 5.74
CA GLN A 159 16.24 10.54 4.98
C GLN A 159 15.12 9.87 5.76
N ILE A 160 14.03 9.54 5.06
CA ILE A 160 12.96 8.70 5.58
C ILE A 160 12.76 7.49 4.69
N SER A 161 12.36 6.40 5.31
CA SER A 161 12.04 5.14 4.64
C SER A 161 10.59 4.76 4.86
N ILE A 162 9.90 4.36 3.79
CA ILE A 162 8.51 3.94 3.79
C ILE A 162 8.43 2.54 3.18
N TYR A 163 7.74 1.62 3.84
CA TYR A 163 7.45 0.31 3.28
C TYR A 163 5.95 0.10 3.13
N VAL A 164 5.51 -0.02 1.88
CA VAL A 164 4.16 -0.39 1.48
C VAL A 164 4.16 -1.88 1.14
N THR A 165 3.43 -2.69 1.89
CA THR A 165 3.56 -4.15 1.73
C THR A 165 2.89 -4.68 0.45
N GLY A 166 1.82 -4.01 0.01
CA GLY A 166 0.85 -4.60 -0.90
C GLY A 166 0.22 -5.87 -0.30
N ASP A 167 -0.54 -6.60 -1.11
CA ASP A 167 -1.17 -7.86 -0.73
C ASP A 167 -0.15 -9.00 -0.61
N THR A 168 0.42 -9.14 0.58
CA THR A 168 1.41 -10.17 0.92
C THR A 168 1.16 -10.75 2.31
N VAL A 169 1.69 -11.96 2.55
CA VAL A 169 1.89 -12.51 3.89
C VAL A 169 3.34 -12.36 4.35
N LEU A 170 3.58 -12.42 5.67
CA LEU A 170 4.94 -12.51 6.23
C LEU A 170 5.41 -13.97 6.26
N ASN A 171 6.01 -14.43 5.17
CA ASN A 171 6.68 -15.73 5.09
C ASN A 171 8.21 -15.60 5.14
N ASN A 172 8.93 -16.74 5.13
CA ASN A 172 10.39 -16.76 5.26
C ASN A 172 11.11 -16.00 4.14
N ARG A 173 10.56 -15.96 2.92
CA ARG A 173 11.15 -15.18 1.83
C ARG A 173 11.09 -13.69 2.13
N ILE A 174 9.94 -13.20 2.59
CA ILE A 174 9.77 -11.81 3.01
C ILE A 174 10.66 -11.50 4.21
N ARG A 175 10.68 -12.37 5.24
CA ARG A 175 11.58 -12.22 6.41
C ARG A 175 13.04 -12.08 6.01
N ASN A 176 13.53 -12.94 5.11
CA ASN A 176 14.92 -12.91 4.67
C ASN A 176 15.25 -11.61 3.93
N HIS A 177 14.31 -11.10 3.13
CA HIS A 177 14.50 -9.87 2.38
C HIS A 177 14.41 -8.61 3.27
N LEU A 178 13.63 -8.68 4.36
CA LEU A 178 13.52 -7.62 5.37
C LEU A 178 14.61 -7.71 6.46
N LYS A 179 15.42 -8.77 6.47
CA LYS A 179 16.45 -8.99 7.48
C LYS A 179 17.42 -7.81 7.50
N ASN A 180 17.70 -7.29 8.69
CA ASN A 180 18.58 -6.15 8.95
C ASN A 180 18.10 -4.81 8.36
N LYS A 181 16.91 -4.73 7.75
CA LYS A 181 16.30 -3.45 7.36
C LYS A 181 15.59 -2.83 8.55
N LYS A 182 15.52 -1.49 8.56
CA LYS A 182 14.67 -0.68 9.43
C LYS A 182 13.83 0.22 8.55
N VAL A 183 12.62 0.53 8.98
CA VAL A 183 11.73 1.44 8.26
C VAL A 183 11.24 2.53 9.19
N ASP A 184 10.95 3.73 8.68
CA ASP A 184 10.36 4.79 9.49
C ASP A 184 8.83 4.70 9.49
N ILE A 185 8.25 4.43 8.33
CA ILE A 185 6.80 4.31 8.12
C ILE A 185 6.47 2.95 7.51
N LEU A 186 5.59 2.19 8.16
CA LEU A 186 5.05 0.94 7.64
C LEU A 186 3.58 1.12 7.24
N ILE A 187 3.23 0.79 6.00
CA ILE A 187 1.86 0.83 5.47
C ILE A 187 1.48 -0.59 5.02
N PRO A 188 0.95 -1.43 5.92
CA PRO A 188 0.61 -2.81 5.62
C PRO A 188 -0.83 -2.96 5.10
N ASN A 189 -1.00 -3.77 4.05
CA ASN A 189 -2.32 -4.25 3.64
C ASN A 189 -2.73 -5.43 4.55
N MET A 190 -3.76 -5.20 5.34
CA MET A 190 -4.27 -6.13 6.34
C MET A 190 -5.40 -7.01 5.77
N GLY A 191 -6.40 -7.29 6.60
CA GLY A 191 -7.64 -7.96 6.19
C GLY A 191 -7.63 -9.47 6.38
N GLY A 192 -6.47 -10.10 6.63
CA GLY A 192 -6.36 -11.55 6.83
C GLY A 192 -7.17 -12.34 5.82
N VAL A 193 -7.08 -11.97 4.54
CA VAL A 193 -8.06 -12.41 3.52
C VAL A 193 -8.07 -13.93 3.43
N LEU A 194 -9.25 -14.54 3.60
CA LEU A 194 -9.44 -16.00 3.57
C LEU A 194 -8.60 -16.78 4.59
N GLU A 195 -8.31 -16.19 5.76
CA GLU A 195 -7.49 -16.76 6.84
C GLU A 195 -7.83 -18.21 7.21
N ASN A 196 -9.11 -18.60 7.16
CA ASN A 196 -9.60 -19.92 7.53
C ASN A 196 -9.55 -20.96 6.38
N ARG A 197 -8.96 -20.64 5.22
CA ARG A 197 -8.86 -21.58 4.09
C ARG A 197 -7.54 -22.35 4.10
N PHE A 198 -7.55 -23.52 3.47
CA PHE A 198 -6.33 -24.31 3.23
C PHE A 198 -5.31 -23.48 2.45
N GLY A 199 -4.13 -23.26 3.03
CA GLY A 199 -3.09 -22.39 2.47
C GLY A 199 -2.93 -21.03 3.16
N GLY A 200 -3.64 -20.76 4.25
CA GLY A 200 -3.45 -19.57 5.09
C GLY A 200 -4.03 -18.29 4.49
N PRO A 201 -3.89 -17.14 5.18
CA PRO A 201 -4.40 -15.88 4.68
C PRO A 201 -3.66 -15.44 3.40
N LEU A 202 -4.32 -14.63 2.58
CA LEU A 202 -3.76 -14.08 1.36
C LEU A 202 -3.06 -12.73 1.57
N THR A 203 -3.37 -12.06 2.68
CA THR A 203 -2.80 -10.79 3.13
C THR A 203 -2.40 -10.88 4.61
N MET A 204 -1.77 -9.84 5.16
CA MET A 204 -1.34 -9.86 6.56
C MET A 204 -2.55 -9.89 7.52
N ASN A 205 -2.37 -10.60 8.63
CA ASN A 205 -3.21 -10.49 9.82
C ASN A 205 -2.45 -9.75 10.95
N ALA A 206 -3.10 -9.47 12.07
CA ALA A 206 -2.53 -8.71 13.18
C ALA A 206 -1.28 -9.37 13.78
N ALA A 207 -1.22 -10.71 13.83
CA ALA A 207 -0.05 -11.44 14.33
C ALA A 207 1.17 -11.26 13.41
N MET A 208 0.96 -11.34 12.09
CA MET A 208 2.03 -11.06 11.12
C MET A 208 2.47 -9.60 11.17
N LEU A 209 1.55 -8.65 11.41
CA LEU A 209 1.90 -7.25 11.61
C LEU A 209 2.74 -7.05 12.87
N GLU A 210 2.40 -7.72 13.98
CA GLU A 210 3.20 -7.67 15.20
C GLU A 210 4.62 -8.17 14.97
N GLU A 211 4.77 -9.31 14.30
CA GLU A 211 6.07 -9.87 13.95
C GLU A 211 6.86 -8.96 13.00
N MET A 212 6.23 -8.44 11.94
CA MET A 212 6.88 -7.52 11.00
C MET A 212 7.31 -6.23 11.67
N SER A 213 6.49 -5.69 12.57
CA SER A 213 6.80 -4.47 13.34
C SER A 213 7.96 -4.71 14.31
N ASN A 214 8.05 -5.92 14.88
CA ASN A 214 9.18 -6.30 15.71
C ASN A 214 10.48 -6.44 14.92
N LEU A 215 10.40 -6.89 13.66
CA LEU A 215 11.55 -6.99 12.76
C LEU A 215 12.04 -5.62 12.28
N LEU A 216 11.12 -4.76 11.81
CA LEU A 216 11.46 -3.50 11.12
C LEU A 216 11.56 -2.28 12.04
N LYS A 217 11.00 -2.36 13.26
CA LYS A 217 10.98 -1.27 14.26
C LYS A 217 10.48 0.08 13.72
N PRO A 218 9.30 0.14 13.06
CA PRO A 218 8.76 1.38 12.51
C PRO A 218 8.46 2.44 13.58
N SER A 219 8.67 3.71 13.21
CA SER A 219 8.25 4.85 14.02
C SER A 219 6.75 5.09 13.92
N LEU A 220 6.16 4.90 12.74
CA LEU A 220 4.73 4.96 12.47
C LEU A 220 4.24 3.73 11.69
N ILE A 221 3.04 3.26 12.02
CA ILE A 221 2.36 2.19 11.29
C ILE A 221 0.97 2.68 10.93
N PHE A 222 0.62 2.63 9.63
CA PHE A 222 -0.70 2.97 9.11
C PHE A 222 -1.34 1.72 8.46
N PRO A 223 -1.99 0.84 9.24
CA PRO A 223 -2.69 -0.29 8.67
C PRO A 223 -3.79 0.19 7.71
N VAL A 224 -3.90 -0.48 6.56
CA VAL A 224 -4.96 -0.25 5.56
C VAL A 224 -5.54 -1.60 5.11
N HIS A 225 -6.45 -1.61 4.15
CA HIS A 225 -7.01 -2.85 3.56
C HIS A 225 -7.74 -3.73 4.61
N PHE A 226 -8.57 -3.10 5.43
CA PHE A 226 -9.51 -3.79 6.32
C PHE A 226 -10.86 -3.05 6.31
N ASN A 227 -11.93 -3.72 6.72
CA ASN A 227 -13.28 -3.15 6.86
C ASN A 227 -13.98 -2.57 5.59
N SER A 228 -13.34 -2.58 4.43
CA SER A 228 -13.91 -2.00 3.19
C SER A 228 -14.60 -3.01 2.29
N PHE A 229 -14.19 -4.28 2.30
CA PHE A 229 -14.77 -5.35 1.48
C PHE A 229 -15.13 -6.59 2.30
N LYS A 230 -16.17 -7.32 1.86
CA LYS A 230 -16.69 -8.51 2.55
C LYS A 230 -15.69 -9.67 2.68
N HIS A 231 -14.66 -9.73 1.81
CA HIS A 231 -13.68 -10.81 1.83
C HIS A 231 -12.57 -10.61 2.87
N TYR A 232 -12.47 -9.42 3.46
CA TYR A 232 -11.60 -9.17 4.61
C TYR A 232 -12.16 -9.96 5.79
N SER A 233 -11.37 -10.90 6.30
CA SER A 233 -11.82 -11.93 7.25
C SER A 233 -11.39 -11.63 8.69
N GLU A 234 -10.28 -10.93 8.89
CA GLU A 234 -9.82 -10.59 10.24
C GLU A 234 -10.62 -9.41 10.82
N PRO A 235 -11.22 -9.56 12.03
CA PRO A 235 -11.93 -8.46 12.67
C PRO A 235 -10.96 -7.39 13.19
N ILE A 236 -11.34 -6.12 13.05
CA ILE A 236 -10.55 -4.94 13.49
C ILE A 236 -10.13 -5.01 14.97
N GLU A 237 -10.88 -5.71 15.82
CA GLU A 237 -10.55 -5.91 17.23
C GLU A 237 -9.20 -6.60 17.45
N LYS A 238 -8.69 -7.36 16.47
CA LYS A 238 -7.34 -7.93 16.52
C LYS A 238 -6.28 -6.85 16.36
N LEU A 239 -6.46 -5.90 15.45
CA LEU A 239 -5.58 -4.74 15.27
C LEU A 239 -5.60 -3.82 16.51
N LYS A 240 -6.77 -3.57 17.11
CA LYS A 240 -6.90 -2.75 18.33
C LYS A 240 -6.15 -3.30 19.55
N LYS A 241 -5.86 -4.61 19.57
CA LYS A 241 -5.10 -5.25 20.64
C LYS A 241 -3.60 -5.00 20.55
N LEU A 242 -3.08 -4.64 19.37
CA LEU A 242 -1.67 -4.34 19.18
C LEU A 242 -1.25 -3.10 19.99
N LYS A 243 -0.09 -3.16 20.65
CA LYS A 243 0.39 -2.11 21.58
C LYS A 243 1.59 -1.32 21.07
N PHE A 244 1.75 -1.19 19.75
CA PHE A 244 2.82 -0.37 19.18
C PHE A 244 2.54 1.12 19.36
N LYS A 245 3.46 1.85 20.00
CA LYS A 245 3.34 3.31 20.21
C LYS A 245 3.15 4.10 18.91
N GLY A 246 3.73 3.63 17.81
CA GLY A 246 3.63 4.20 16.47
C GLY A 246 2.37 3.81 15.69
N LEU A 247 1.52 2.92 16.21
CA LEU A 247 0.32 2.49 15.52
C LEU A 247 -0.68 3.63 15.39
N ARG A 248 -1.15 3.87 14.17
CA ARG A 248 -2.20 4.84 13.83
C ARG A 248 -3.32 4.07 13.14
N LEU A 249 -4.23 3.55 13.95
CA LEU A 249 -5.43 2.87 13.45
C LEU A 249 -6.48 3.94 13.14
N LEU A 250 -6.55 4.33 11.87
CA LEU A 250 -7.47 5.35 11.35
C LEU A 250 -8.80 4.73 10.94
N GLU A 251 -9.87 5.52 10.91
CA GLU A 251 -11.09 5.16 10.18
C GLU A 251 -10.97 5.58 8.70
N GLU A 252 -11.81 5.01 7.83
CA GLU A 252 -11.84 5.44 6.43
C GLU A 252 -12.25 6.92 6.36
N GLY A 253 -11.43 7.74 5.71
CA GLY A 253 -11.58 9.19 5.59
C GLY A 253 -10.72 9.99 6.56
N ASP A 254 -10.24 9.37 7.63
CA ASP A 254 -9.41 10.04 8.62
C ASP A 254 -8.05 10.40 8.05
N SER A 255 -7.52 11.50 8.56
CA SER A 255 -6.18 11.99 8.27
C SER A 255 -5.35 12.04 9.53
N PHE A 256 -4.06 11.75 9.38
CA PHE A 256 -3.04 11.93 10.39
C PHE A 256 -2.05 12.99 9.89
N ALA A 257 -1.76 13.99 10.72
CA ALA A 257 -0.70 14.95 10.49
C ALA A 257 0.34 14.80 11.61
N PHE A 258 1.61 14.64 11.25
CA PHE A 258 2.68 14.61 12.24
C PHE A 258 3.02 16.04 12.68
N SER A 259 2.56 16.41 13.87
CA SER A 259 3.01 17.61 14.57
C SER A 259 4.27 17.24 15.37
N ALA A 260 5.41 17.86 15.00
CA ALA A 260 6.66 17.76 15.74
C ALA A 260 6.54 18.37 17.14
#